data_AF-A0A397VMZ5-F1
#
_entry.id   AF-A0A397VMZ5-F1
#
_cell.length_a   1.000
_cell.length_b   1.000
_cell.length_c   1.000
_cell.angle_alpha   90.00
_cell.angle_beta   90.00
_cell.angle_gamma   90.00
#
_symmetry.space_group_name_H-M   'P 1'
#
loop_
_entity.id
_entity.type
_entity.pdbx_description
1 polymer ?
#
loop_
_entity_poly.entity_id
_entity_poly.type
_entity_poly.pdbx_seq_one_letter_code
_entity_poly.pdbx_strand_id
1 'polypeptide(L)' 'MWEILYGKPIPFVQSEFQFRLQVCNGWRPHIYENTAICYADLMKRCWDMDPKKRPTATEIYNIFVEWQNSENI' A
#
# COMPACT_ATOMS: atom_id res chain seq x y z
N MET A 1 -0.07 -5.75 1.94
CA MET A 1 0.84 -4.77 2.58
C MET A 1 0.15 -4.09 3.76
N TRP A 2 -0.89 -3.28 3.53
CA TRP A 2 -1.60 -2.58 4.60
C TRP A 2 -2.11 -3.49 5.72
N GLU A 3 -2.85 -4.55 5.38
CA GLU A 3 -3.40 -5.49 6.37
C GLU A 3 -2.31 -6.24 7.17
N ILE A 4 -1.20 -6.56 6.50
CA ILE A 4 -0.04 -7.22 7.14
C ILE A 4 0.61 -6.26 8.15
N LEU A 5 0.82 -5.00 7.76
CA LEU A 5 1.46 -3.99 8.60
C LEU A 5 0.63 -3.70 9.87
N TYR A 6 -0.69 -3.58 9.74
CA TYR A 6 -1.56 -3.21 10.87
C TYR A 6 -2.23 -4.40 11.56
N GLY A 7 -2.01 -5.62 11.07
CA GLY A 7 -2.59 -6.84 11.63
C GLY A 7 -4.12 -6.84 11.66
N LYS A 8 -4.78 -6.09 10.77
CA LYS A 8 -6.24 -5.94 10.76
C LYS A 8 -6.77 -5.85 9.33
N PRO A 9 -7.97 -6.38 9.07
CA PRO A 9 -8.60 -6.22 7.77
C PRO A 9 -8.95 -4.75 7.52
N ILE A 10 -9.01 -4.37 6.25
CA ILE A 10 -9.59 -3.06 5.89
C ILE A 10 -11.06 -3.07 6.29
N PRO A 11 -11.54 -2.10 7.10
CA PRO A 11 -12.93 -2.09 7.55
C PRO A 11 -13.87 -1.90 6.36
N PHE A 12 -14.59 -2.96 6.01
CA PHE A 12 -15.54 -2.99 4.91
C PHE A 12 -16.97 -2.99 5.45
N VAL A 13 -17.68 -1.87 5.27
CA VAL A 13 -19.05 -1.68 5.82
C VAL A 13 -20.06 -1.34 4.71
N GLN A 14 -19.64 -1.27 3.45
CA GLN A 14 -20.46 -0.82 2.32
C GLN A 14 -20.66 -1.92 1.28
N SER A 15 -21.56 -1.71 0.32
CA SER A 15 -21.68 -2.62 -0.81
C SER A 15 -20.42 -2.60 -1.69
N GLU A 16 -20.15 -3.70 -2.40
CA GLU A 16 -19.01 -3.79 -3.32
C GLU A 16 -19.01 -2.67 -4.37
N PHE A 17 -20.19 -2.30 -4.87
CA PHE A 17 -20.34 -1.22 -5.85
C PHE A 17 -19.91 0.15 -5.31
N GLN A 18 -20.35 0.51 -4.09
CA GLN A 18 -19.96 1.76 -3.45
C GLN A 18 -18.46 1.83 -3.18
N PHE A 19 -17.86 0.70 -2.78
CA PHE A 19 -16.43 0.61 -2.56
C PHE A 19 -15.63 0.84 -3.85
N ARG A 20 -16.01 0.20 -4.96
CA ARG A 20 -15.36 0.43 -6.25
C ARG A 20 -15.40 1.90 -6.66
N LEU A 21 -16.54 2.58 -6.47
CA LEU A 21 -16.66 4.02 -6.74
C LEU A 21 -15.73 4.86 -5.87
N GLN A 22 -15.63 4.57 -4.57
CA GLN A 22 -14.71 5.27 -3.67
C GLN A 22 -13.25 5.11 -4.10
N VAL A 23 -12.83 3.90 -4.47
CA VAL A 23 -11.48 3.64 -4.97
C VAL A 23 -11.19 4.41 -6.25
N CYS A 24 -12.14 4.46 -7.19
CA CYS A 24 -12.07 5.26 -8.41
C CYS A 24 -11.98 6.77 -8.11
N ASN A 25 -12.63 7.23 -7.03
CA ASN A 25 -12.55 8.61 -6.54
C ASN A 25 -11.29 8.89 -5.70
N GLY A 26 -10.33 7.97 -5.66
CA GLY A 26 -9.04 8.17 -4.98
C GLY A 26 -9.03 7.78 -3.50
N TRP A 27 -10.09 7.17 -2.97
CA TRP A 27 -10.07 6.67 -1.60
C TRP A 27 -8.97 5.62 -1.43
N ARG A 28 -8.17 5.77 -0.36
CA ARG A 28 -7.14 4.81 0.06
C ARG A 28 -7.21 4.60 1.57
N PRO A 29 -6.85 3.40 2.06
CA PRO A 29 -6.67 3.14 3.48
C PRO A 29 -5.73 4.16 4.15
N HIS A 30 -6.08 4.57 5.36
CA HIS A 30 -5.29 5.53 6.14
C HIS A 30 -3.91 4.96 6.49
N ILE A 31 -2.87 5.78 6.40
CA ILE A 31 -1.52 5.45 6.84
C ILE A 31 -1.26 6.22 8.13
N TYR A 32 -0.97 5.51 9.22
CA TYR A 32 -0.72 6.12 10.53
C TYR A 32 0.68 6.73 10.57
N GLU A 33 0.85 7.81 11.35
CA GLU A 33 2.09 8.60 11.42
C GLU A 33 3.32 7.80 11.85
N ASN A 34 3.13 6.72 12.60
CA ASN A 34 4.21 5.83 13.04
C ASN A 34 4.67 4.82 11.97
N THR A 35 4.10 4.86 10.76
CA THR A 35 4.52 3.99 9.66
C THR A 35 5.85 4.47 9.11
N ALA A 36 6.81 3.56 8.97
CA ALA A 36 8.07 3.83 8.29
C ALA A 36 7.81 4.48 6.91
N ILE A 37 8.45 5.62 6.64
CA ILE A 37 8.18 6.44 5.45
C ILE A 37 8.40 5.62 4.17
N CYS A 38 9.46 4.82 4.13
CA CYS A 38 9.77 3.94 3.00
C CYS A 38 8.63 2.93 2.71
N TYR A 39 8.03 2.34 3.75
CA TYR A 39 6.92 1.41 3.61
C TYR A 39 5.63 2.14 3.20
N ALA A 40 5.37 3.32 3.77
CA ALA A 40 4.24 4.17 3.39
C ALA A 40 4.30 4.56 1.91
N ASP A 41 5.46 4.95 1.42
CA ASP A 41 5.66 5.36 0.03
C ASP A 41 5.58 4.17 -0.94
N LEU A 42 6.08 2.99 -0.54
CA LEU A 42 5.85 1.77 -1.33
C LEU A 42 4.37 1.41 -1.42
N MET A 43 3.61 1.47 -0.31
CA MET A 43 2.16 1.27 -0.33
C MET A 43 1.47 2.27 -1.27
N LYS A 44 1.89 3.55 -1.23
CA LYS A 44 1.39 4.61 -2.13
C LYS A 44 1.59 4.29 -3.60
N ARG A 45 2.78 3.80 -3.97
CA ARG A 45 3.08 3.38 -5.35
C ARG A 45 2.24 2.18 -5.78
N CYS A 46 2.04 1.19 -4.91
CA CYS A 46 1.27 -0.03 -5.23
C CYS A 46 -0.19 0.25 -5.61
N TRP A 47 -0.80 1.29 -5.02
CA TRP A 47 -2.18 1.67 -5.29
C TRP A 47 -2.31 3.01 -6.03
N ASP A 48 -1.32 3.38 -6.86
CA ASP A 48 -1.41 4.59 -7.70
C ASP A 48 -2.63 4.50 -8.65
N MET A 49 -3.25 5.66 -8.92
CA MET A 49 -4.36 5.77 -9.85
C MET A 49 -3.94 5.46 -11.29
N ASP A 50 -2.72 5.83 -11.67
CA ASP A 50 -2.11 5.46 -12.94
C ASP A 50 -1.49 4.06 -12.84
N PRO A 51 -2.02 3.05 -13.55
CA PRO A 51 -1.46 1.69 -13.52
C PRO A 51 0.00 1.63 -13.92
N LYS A 52 0.49 2.56 -14.75
CA LYS A 52 1.88 2.60 -15.22
C LYS A 52 2.87 3.01 -14.14
N LYS A 53 2.40 3.66 -13.07
CA LYS A 53 3.23 4.07 -11.92
C LYS A 53 3.33 2.99 -10.84
N ARG A 54 2.54 1.92 -10.96
CA ARG A 54 2.56 0.81 -10.01
C ARG A 54 3.81 -0.03 -10.23
N PRO A 55 4.51 -0.42 -9.16
CA PRO A 55 5.64 -1.32 -9.28
C PRO A 55 5.15 -2.71 -9.66
N THR A 56 5.97 -3.40 -10.44
CA THR A 56 5.86 -4.84 -10.70
C THR A 56 6.13 -5.63 -9.42
N ALA A 57 5.66 -6.88 -9.38
CA ALA A 57 5.97 -7.78 -8.27
C ALA A 57 7.49 -7.98 -8.08
N THR A 58 8.26 -8.00 -9.18
CA THR A 58 9.72 -8.10 -9.15
C THR A 58 10.37 -6.88 -8.50
N GLU A 59 9.91 -5.66 -8.82
CA GLU A 59 10.41 -4.44 -8.17
C GLU A 59 10.10 -4.43 -6.68
N ILE A 60 8.88 -4.82 -6.29
CA ILE A 60 8.49 -4.92 -4.87
C ILE A 60 9.40 -5.92 -4.14
N TYR A 61 9.65 -7.10 -4.73
CA TYR A 61 10.54 -8.11 -4.16
C TYR A 61 11.96 -7.57 -3.96
N ASN A 62 12.54 -6.93 -4.98
CA ASN A 62 13.88 -6.35 -4.90
C ASN A 62 13.98 -5.29 -3.80
N ILE A 63 12.96 -4.42 -3.68
CA ILE A 63 12.89 -3.43 -2.60
C ILE A 63 12.92 -4.10 -1.22
N PHE A 64 12.15 -5.18 -1.02
CA PHE A 64 12.17 -5.90 0.25
C PHE A 64 13.50 -6.61 0.53
N VAL A 65 14.15 -7.18 -0.50
CA VAL A 65 15.48 -7.77 -0.38
C VAL A 65 16.52 -6.71 0.00
N GLU A 66 16.48 -5.53 -0.64
CA GLU A 66 17.34 -4.40 -0.29
C GLU A 66 17.13 -3.98 1.16
N TRP A 67 15.87 -3.89 1.61
CA TRP A 67 15.53 -3.53 2.98
C TRP A 67 16.04 -4.53 4.01
N GLN A 68 15.90 -5.83 3.73
CA GLN A 68 16.38 -6.88 4.62
C GLN A 68 17.91 -6.87 4.79
N ASN A 69 18.64 -6.42 3.76
CA ASN A 69 20.09 -6.35 3.77
C ASN A 69 20.63 -4.99 4.23
N SER A 70 19.74 -4.04 4.58
CA SER A 70 20.12 -2.70 5.01
C SER A 70 20.04 -2.56 6.52
N GLU A 71 21.09 -2.04 7.15
CA GLU A 71 21.13 -1.79 8.60
C GLU A 71 20.34 -0.52 9.03
N ASN A 72 19.75 0.21 8.08
CA ASN A 72 19.26 1.58 8.28
C ASN A 72 17.79 1.81 7.86
N ILE A 73 16.98 0.76 7.79
CA ILE A 73 15.54 0.84 7.50
C ILE A 73 14.70 0.55 8.74
#